data_AF-A0AA37PHG3-F1
#
_entry.id   AF-A0AA37PHG3-F1
#
_cell.length_a   1.000
_cell.length_b   1.000
_cell.length_c   1.000
_cell.angle_alpha   90.00
_cell.angle_beta   90.00
_cell.angle_gamma   90.00
#
_symmetry.space_group_name_H-M   'P 1'
#
loop_
_entity.id
_entity.type
_entity.pdbx_description
1 polymer ?
#
loop_
_entity_poly.entity_id
_entity_poly.type
_entity_poly.pdbx_seq_one_letter_code
_entity_poly.pdbx_strand_id
1 'polypeptide(L)'
;MATAVESAPYTGPSPREMIESHTLAQEIIGRNNDPCPILDSDELALLSQFVANPSQARALLEARGLADEPTKSGSLVAYVISLHGTDKAALTEEEIKTLKQWFEDSQKA
;
A
#
# COMPACT_ATOMS: atom_id res chain seq x y z
N MET A 1 26.14 20.07 -8.81
CA MET A 1 25.46 19.82 -7.52
C MET A 1 24.07 19.32 -7.87
N ALA A 2 23.72 18.11 -7.46
CA ALA A 2 22.47 17.45 -7.84
C ALA A 2 21.29 18.19 -7.20
N THR A 3 20.34 18.62 -8.02
CA THR A 3 19.06 19.19 -7.59
C THR A 3 18.28 18.10 -6.89
N ALA A 4 18.04 18.30 -5.59
CA ALA A 4 17.07 17.51 -4.83
C ALA A 4 15.74 17.58 -5.58
N VAL A 5 15.23 16.43 -6.00
CA VAL A 5 13.85 16.32 -6.44
C VAL A 5 13.01 16.52 -5.18
N GLU A 6 12.50 17.73 -4.98
CA GLU A 6 11.42 17.97 -4.03
C GLU A 6 10.24 17.11 -4.49
N SER A 7 10.08 15.94 -3.89
CA SER A 7 8.88 15.13 -4.04
C SER A 7 7.70 16.02 -3.72
N ALA A 8 6.87 16.33 -4.72
CA ALA A 8 5.71 17.18 -4.52
C ALA A 8 4.85 16.57 -3.39
N PRO A 9 4.37 17.39 -2.44
CA PRO A 9 3.58 16.89 -1.33
C PRO A 9 2.34 16.17 -1.89
N TYR A 10 2.06 14.98 -1.38
CA TYR A 10 0.87 14.22 -1.75
C TYR A 10 -0.39 15.10 -1.62
N THR A 11 -1.04 15.38 -2.75
CA THR A 11 -2.24 16.23 -2.85
C THR A 11 -3.55 15.42 -2.93
N GLY A 12 -3.48 14.10 -2.75
CA GLY A 12 -4.65 13.23 -2.79
C GLY A 12 -5.42 13.15 -1.46
N PRO A 13 -6.60 12.48 -1.45
CA PRO A 13 -7.37 12.23 -0.23
C PRO A 13 -6.56 11.45 0.78
N SER A 14 -6.81 11.64 2.08
CA SER A 14 -6.02 10.92 3.08
C SER A 14 -6.16 9.41 2.88
N PRO A 15 -5.12 8.60 3.13
CA PRO A 15 -5.20 7.16 2.95
C PRO A 15 -6.36 6.50 3.68
N ARG A 16 -6.77 7.07 4.83
CA ARG A 16 -7.98 6.68 5.53
C ARG A 16 -9.24 6.88 4.67
N GLU A 17 -9.38 8.02 4.03
CA GLU A 17 -10.52 8.31 3.13
C GLU A 17 -10.51 7.40 1.89
N MET A 18 -9.32 7.05 1.38
CA MET A 18 -9.17 6.11 0.26
C MET A 18 -9.61 4.69 0.64
N ILE A 19 -9.27 4.27 1.87
CA ILE A 19 -9.73 3.01 2.45
C ILE A 19 -11.25 3.03 2.64
N GLU A 20 -11.79 4.12 3.19
CA GLU A 20 -13.24 4.27 3.38
C GLU A 20 -14.02 4.36 2.06
N SER A 21 -13.38 4.88 1.01
CA SER A 21 -13.97 5.01 -0.33
C SER A 21 -13.70 3.80 -1.24
N HIS A 22 -12.91 2.82 -0.80
CA HIS A 22 -12.47 1.67 -1.61
C HIS A 22 -11.80 2.08 -2.94
N THR A 23 -11.08 3.20 -2.94
CA THR A 23 -10.35 3.72 -4.11
C THR A 23 -8.85 3.57 -3.99
N LEU A 24 -8.36 3.03 -2.87
CA LEU A 24 -6.93 2.91 -2.58
C LEU A 24 -6.19 2.13 -3.66
N ALA A 25 -6.71 0.97 -4.08
CA ALA A 25 -6.08 0.16 -5.11
C ALA A 25 -5.95 0.90 -6.45
N GLN A 26 -7.03 1.57 -6.88
CA GLN A 26 -7.03 2.29 -8.16
C GLN A 26 -6.07 3.47 -8.16
N GLU A 27 -6.01 4.19 -7.05
CA GLU A 27 -5.11 5.32 -6.90
C GLU A 27 -3.64 4.90 -6.85
N ILE A 28 -3.31 3.76 -6.21
CA ILE A 28 -1.94 3.19 -6.27
C ILE A 28 -1.56 2.85 -7.70
N ILE A 29 -2.44 2.17 -8.44
CA ILE A 29 -2.21 1.78 -9.84
C ILE A 29 -2.09 3.03 -10.74
N GLY A 30 -3.00 3.99 -10.57
CA GLY A 30 -3.07 5.21 -11.37
C GLY A 30 -1.88 6.15 -11.12
N ARG A 31 -1.39 6.23 -9.88
CA ARG A 31 -0.27 7.10 -9.49
C ARG A 31 1.09 6.42 -9.53
N ASN A 32 1.18 5.12 -9.80
CA ASN A 32 2.48 4.44 -9.92
C ASN A 32 3.34 5.02 -11.05
N ASN A 33 2.72 5.57 -12.10
CA ASN A 33 3.42 6.26 -13.19
C ASN A 33 3.58 7.77 -12.96
N ASP A 34 3.09 8.29 -11.85
CA ASP A 34 3.15 9.72 -11.52
C ASP A 34 4.50 10.02 -10.82
N PRO A 35 5.06 11.24 -11.00
CA PRO A 35 6.30 11.64 -10.32
C PRO A 35 6.20 11.63 -8.78
N CYS A 36 5.00 11.51 -8.21
CA CYS A 36 4.76 11.40 -6.77
C CYS A 36 3.83 10.21 -6.47
N PRO A 37 4.38 8.99 -6.40
CA PRO A 37 3.60 7.81 -6.04
C PRO A 37 3.06 7.93 -4.61
N ILE A 38 1.91 7.30 -4.35
CA ILE A 38 1.29 7.27 -3.01
C ILE A 38 2.14 6.48 -2.03
N LEU A 39 2.79 5.44 -2.54
CA LEU A 39 3.58 4.49 -1.80
C LEU A 39 5.03 4.58 -2.26
N ASP A 40 5.94 4.59 -1.31
CA ASP A 40 7.36 4.45 -1.60
C ASP A 40 7.67 3.04 -2.13
N SER A 41 8.84 2.87 -2.77
CA SER A 41 9.26 1.57 -3.33
C SER A 41 9.27 0.45 -2.28
N ASP A 42 9.61 0.77 -1.03
CA ASP A 42 9.60 -0.19 0.09
C ASP A 42 8.18 -0.61 0.49
N GLU A 43 7.24 0.34 0.46
CA GLU A 43 5.83 0.08 0.74
C GLU A 43 5.16 -0.70 -0.39
N LEU A 44 5.47 -0.38 -1.66
CA LEU A 44 5.03 -1.15 -2.82
C LEU A 44 5.52 -2.61 -2.73
N ALA A 45 6.77 -2.84 -2.31
CA ALA A 45 7.31 -4.18 -2.11
C ALA A 45 6.59 -4.93 -0.97
N LEU A 46 6.21 -4.22 0.10
CA LEU A 46 5.41 -4.79 1.19
C LEU A 46 4.00 -5.14 0.72
N LEU A 47 3.36 -4.25 -0.04
CA LEU A 47 2.03 -4.44 -0.58
C LEU A 47 2.01 -5.62 -1.56
N SER A 48 3.03 -5.73 -2.42
CA SER A 48 3.20 -6.85 -3.35
C SER A 48 3.26 -8.20 -2.61
N GLN A 49 4.07 -8.29 -1.55
CA GLN A 49 4.14 -9.50 -0.72
C GLN A 49 2.81 -9.82 -0.04
N PHE A 50 2.12 -8.79 0.45
CA PHE A 50 0.80 -8.94 1.06
C PHE A 50 -0.25 -9.40 0.06
N VAL A 51 -0.35 -8.81 -1.14
CA VAL A 51 -1.36 -9.24 -2.12
C VAL A 51 -1.04 -10.61 -2.71
N ALA A 52 0.24 -11.01 -2.73
CA ALA A 52 0.63 -12.36 -3.09
C ALA A 52 0.15 -13.38 -2.04
N ASN A 53 0.31 -13.06 -0.76
CA ASN A 53 -0.09 -13.90 0.38
C ASN A 53 -0.81 -13.08 1.46
N PRO A 54 -2.11 -12.77 1.31
CA PRO A 54 -2.84 -11.93 2.27
C PRO A 54 -2.94 -12.58 3.65
N SER A 55 -2.93 -13.92 3.71
CA SER A 55 -2.87 -14.66 4.98
C SER A 55 -1.59 -14.43 5.78
N GLN A 56 -0.51 -13.94 5.16
CA GLN A 56 0.74 -13.59 5.83
C GLN A 56 0.80 -12.13 6.28
N ALA A 57 -0.29 -11.37 6.16
CA ALA A 57 -0.44 -10.00 6.66
C ALA A 57 0.23 -9.78 8.03
N ARG A 58 -0.19 -10.59 9.01
CA ARG A 58 0.31 -10.50 10.37
C ARG A 58 1.80 -10.80 10.46
N ALA A 59 2.27 -11.81 9.75
CA ALA A 59 3.69 -12.17 9.72
C ALA A 59 4.56 -11.07 9.07
N LEU A 60 4.06 -10.38 8.04
CA LEU A 60 4.74 -9.24 7.42
C LEU A 60 4.87 -8.06 8.39
N LEU A 61 3.83 -7.79 9.18
CA LEU A 61 3.88 -6.78 10.24
C LEU A 61 4.85 -7.21 11.36
N GLU A 62 4.80 -8.47 11.81
CA GLU A 62 5.70 -8.99 12.83
C GLU A 62 7.17 -8.94 12.39
N ALA A 63 7.46 -9.29 11.13
CA ALA A 63 8.80 -9.23 10.56
C ALA A 63 9.39 -7.80 10.56
N ARG A 64 8.54 -6.78 10.49
CA ARG A 64 8.94 -5.37 10.58
C ARG A 64 8.86 -4.80 12.00
N GLY A 65 8.42 -5.58 12.99
CA GLY A 65 8.16 -5.12 14.36
C GLY A 65 6.94 -4.19 14.47
N LEU A 66 6.03 -4.23 13.49
CA LEU A 66 4.87 -3.35 13.34
C LEU A 66 3.55 -4.03 13.71
N ALA A 67 3.60 -5.24 14.25
CA ALA A 67 2.40 -5.98 14.64
C ALA A 67 1.64 -5.33 15.80
N ASP A 68 2.36 -4.63 16.68
CA ASP A 68 1.78 -3.96 17.84
C ASP A 68 1.39 -2.51 17.53
N GLU A 69 2.21 -1.80 16.72
CA GLU A 69 2.00 -0.38 16.40
C GLU A 69 2.16 -0.06 14.90
N PRO A 70 1.27 -0.57 14.04
CA PRO A 70 1.35 -0.35 12.59
C PRO A 70 1.20 1.13 12.20
N THR A 71 0.55 1.93 13.05
CA THR A 71 0.38 3.37 12.86
C THR A 71 1.59 4.21 13.26
N LYS A 72 2.51 3.70 14.10
CA LYS A 72 3.69 4.45 14.55
C LYS A 72 4.78 4.56 13.49
N SER A 73 4.80 3.67 12.51
CA SER A 73 5.78 3.71 11.43
C SER A 73 5.49 4.74 10.35
N GLY A 74 4.29 5.35 10.37
CA GLY A 74 3.87 6.25 9.29
C GLY A 74 3.67 5.56 7.95
N SER A 75 3.72 4.23 7.90
CA SER A 75 3.57 3.44 6.68
C SER A 75 2.12 3.09 6.44
N LEU A 76 1.61 3.49 5.28
CA LEU A 76 0.22 3.25 4.89
C LEU A 76 -0.05 1.75 4.74
N VAL A 77 0.88 1.04 4.12
CA VAL A 77 0.72 -0.39 3.86
C VAL A 77 0.68 -1.17 5.17
N ALA A 78 1.48 -0.79 6.17
CA ALA A 78 1.39 -1.40 7.49
C ALA A 78 0.00 -1.24 8.12
N TYR A 79 -0.60 -0.06 7.99
CA TYR A 79 -1.96 0.19 8.45
C TYR A 79 -3.00 -0.64 7.69
N VAL A 80 -2.90 -0.69 6.36
CA VAL A 80 -3.79 -1.49 5.49
C VAL A 80 -3.74 -2.97 5.85
N ILE A 81 -2.53 -3.51 6.03
CA ILE A 81 -2.29 -4.90 6.42
C ILE A 81 -2.85 -5.17 7.82
N SER A 82 -2.74 -4.21 8.75
CA SER A 82 -3.26 -4.37 10.11
C SER A 82 -4.78 -4.42 10.18
N LEU A 83 -5.45 -3.75 9.24
CA LEU A 83 -6.90 -3.79 9.08
C LEU A 83 -7.37 -5.04 8.34
N HIS A 84 -6.48 -5.71 7.60
CA HIS A 84 -6.80 -6.94 6.90
C HIS A 84 -7.17 -8.07 7.88
N GLY A 85 -8.31 -8.72 7.63
CA GLY A 85 -8.87 -9.73 8.54
C GLY A 85 -9.75 -9.16 9.67
N THR A 86 -10.00 -7.86 9.69
CA THR A 86 -11.04 -7.23 10.53
C THR A 86 -12.27 -6.87 9.69
N ASP A 87 -13.41 -6.61 10.34
CA ASP A 87 -14.62 -6.06 9.68
C ASP A 87 -14.39 -4.72 8.97
N LYS A 88 -13.25 -4.05 9.22
CA LYS A 88 -12.84 -2.80 8.55
C LYS A 88 -11.65 -3.04 7.62
N ALA A 89 -11.66 -4.14 6.89
CA ALA A 89 -10.62 -4.46 5.91
C ALA A 89 -10.36 -3.27 4.99
N ALA A 90 -9.10 -2.84 4.93
CA ALA A 90 -8.71 -1.65 4.18
C ALA A 90 -8.72 -1.83 2.66
N LEU A 91 -8.57 -3.09 2.23
CA LEU A 91 -8.70 -3.51 0.85
C LEU A 91 -9.71 -4.65 0.82
N THR A 92 -10.63 -4.57 -0.13
CA THR A 92 -11.53 -5.68 -0.45
C THR A 92 -10.79 -6.81 -1.18
N GLU A 93 -11.37 -8.00 -1.20
CA GLU A 93 -10.81 -9.13 -1.96
C GLU A 93 -10.67 -8.79 -3.46
N GLU A 94 -11.59 -8.01 -4.02
CA GLU A 94 -11.53 -7.53 -5.41
C GLU A 94 -10.36 -6.58 -5.64
N GLU A 95 -10.11 -5.64 -4.73
CA GLU A 95 -8.95 -4.75 -4.76
C GLU A 95 -7.64 -5.51 -4.65
N ILE A 96 -7.55 -6.48 -3.72
CA ILE A 96 -6.37 -7.33 -3.57
C ILE A 96 -6.10 -8.11 -4.86
N LYS A 97 -7.14 -8.67 -5.49
CA LYS A 97 -7.02 -9.39 -6.75
C LYS A 97 -6.56 -8.48 -7.89
N THR A 98 -7.12 -7.28 -7.97
CA THR A 98 -6.74 -6.26 -8.97
C THR A 98 -5.29 -5.82 -8.80
N LEU A 99 -4.89 -5.50 -7.55
CA LEU A 99 -3.51 -5.16 -7.21
C LEU A 99 -2.55 -6.30 -7.53
N LYS A 100 -2.91 -7.54 -7.16
CA LYS A 100 -2.10 -8.72 -7.46
C LYS A 100 -1.85 -8.86 -8.96
N GLN A 101 -2.90 -8.81 -9.78
CA GLN A 101 -2.75 -8.87 -11.23
C GLN A 101 -1.89 -7.73 -11.77
N TRP A 102 -2.08 -6.52 -11.24
CA TRP A 102 -1.28 -5.37 -11.63
C TRP A 102 0.21 -5.50 -11.24
N PHE A 103 0.52 -6.04 -10.06
CA PHE A 103 1.91 -6.31 -9.65
C PHE A 103 2.54 -7.40 -10.52
N GLU A 104 1.80 -8.46 -10.84
CA GLU A 104 2.27 -9.52 -11.74
C GLU A 104 2.55 -8.99 -13.16
N ASP A 105 1.72 -8.07 -13.65
CA ASP A 105 1.91 -7.40 -14.96
C ASP A 105 3.08 -6.41 -14.92
N SER A 106 3.16 -5.58 -13.88
CA SER A 106 4.23 -4.58 -13.69
C SER A 106 5.62 -5.20 -13.51
N GLN A 107 5.72 -6.40 -12.91
CA GLN A 107 6.99 -7.13 -12.83
C GLN A 107 7.46 -7.73 -14.16
N LYS A 108 6.60 -7.80 -15.18
CA LYS A 108 6.95 -8.27 -16.52
C LYS A 108 7.32 -7.16 -17.52
N ALA A 109 7.13 -5.90 -17.14
CA ALA A 109 7.36 -4.73 -18.00
C ALA A 109 8.82 -4.25 -17.96
#